data_AF-A0A9D2QI69-F1
#
_entry.id   AF-A0A9D2QI69-F1
#
_cell.length_a   1.000
_cell.length_b   1.000
_cell.length_c   1.000
_cell.angle_alpha   90.00
_cell.angle_beta   90.00
_cell.angle_gamma   90.00
#
_symmetry.space_group_name_H-M   'P 1'
#
loop_
_entity.id
_entity.type
_entity.pdbx_description
1 polymer ?
#
loop_
_entity_poly.entity_id
_entity_poly.type
_entity_poly.pdbx_seq_one_letter_code
_entity_poly.pdbx_strand_id
1 'polypeptide(L)'
;MKRNEILKDLMRQKNLCTADIARLTGIPYTTLKSIFDRGVEKSSYSSVCAICAALDITTDQLELLARQTTNPGKKMRSASLEIQDFSEEELLQLKSYIDYLRFLRTRPCPEEENG
;
A
#
# COMPACT_ATOMS: atom_id res chain seq x y z
N MET A 1 4.72 7.76 14.00
CA MET A 1 4.39 7.54 12.58
C MET A 1 3.26 8.48 12.20
N LYS A 2 3.42 9.28 11.15
CA LYS A 2 2.32 10.13 10.66
C LYS A 2 1.37 9.22 9.86
N ARG A 3 0.03 9.41 9.97
CA ARG A 3 -0.99 8.67 9.16
C ARG A 3 -0.64 8.60 7.68
N ASN A 4 0.08 9.61 7.22
CA ASN A 4 0.66 9.74 5.90
C ASN A 4 1.58 8.59 5.45
N GLU A 5 2.45 8.12 6.34
CA GLU A 5 3.40 7.04 6.03
C GLU A 5 2.68 5.70 5.89
N ILE A 6 1.66 5.46 6.71
CA ILE A 6 0.79 4.29 6.61
C ILE A 6 0.09 4.27 5.25
N LEU A 7 -0.44 5.41 4.83
CA LEU A 7 -1.04 5.58 3.51
C LEU A 7 -0.03 5.29 2.39
N LYS A 8 1.19 5.82 2.48
CA LYS A 8 2.26 5.52 1.50
C LYS A 8 2.64 4.04 1.48
N ASP A 9 2.67 3.37 2.63
CA ASP A 9 2.94 1.94 2.70
C ASP A 9 1.79 1.12 2.09
N LEU A 10 0.53 1.50 2.34
CA LEU A 10 -0.63 0.87 1.73
C LEU A 10 -0.64 1.05 0.21
N MET A 11 -0.26 2.22 -0.28
CA MET A 11 -0.05 2.50 -1.70
C MET A 11 0.99 1.55 -2.30
N ARG A 12 2.14 1.38 -1.63
CA ARG A 12 3.19 0.43 -2.05
C ARG A 12 2.70 -1.02 -2.03
N GLN A 13 1.93 -1.42 -1.01
CA GLN A 13 1.40 -2.78 -0.91
C GLN A 13 0.38 -3.10 -2.01
N LYS A 14 -0.46 -2.11 -2.36
CA LYS A 14 -1.47 -2.25 -3.43
C LYS A 14 -0.94 -1.90 -4.82
N ASN A 15 0.34 -1.54 -4.92
CA ASN A 15 0.98 -1.13 -6.16
C ASN A 15 0.26 0.02 -6.87
N LEU A 16 -0.31 0.95 -6.09
CA LEU A 16 -1.05 2.12 -6.56
C LEU A 16 -0.17 3.36 -6.47
N CYS A 17 -0.12 4.14 -7.56
CA CYS A 17 0.62 5.39 -7.60
C CYS A 17 -0.26 6.57 -7.14
N THR A 18 0.34 7.67 -6.72
CA THR A 18 -0.39 8.91 -6.37
C THR A 18 -1.24 9.41 -7.54
N ALA A 19 -0.77 9.22 -8.78
CA ALA A 19 -1.52 9.51 -9.99
C ALA A 19 -2.77 8.63 -10.16
N ASP A 20 -2.71 7.37 -9.75
CA ASP A 20 -3.87 6.47 -9.80
C ASP A 20 -4.90 6.86 -8.74
N ILE A 21 -4.46 7.24 -7.54
CA ILE A 21 -5.34 7.80 -6.52
C ILE A 21 -5.99 9.10 -7.02
N ALA A 22 -5.24 9.99 -7.68
CA ALA A 22 -5.80 11.20 -8.26
C ALA A 22 -6.94 10.89 -9.24
N ARG A 23 -6.75 9.87 -10.08
CA ARG A 23 -7.75 9.40 -11.05
C ARG A 23 -8.97 8.77 -10.40
N LEU A 24 -8.77 7.96 -9.35
CA LEU A 24 -9.84 7.26 -8.63
C LEU A 24 -10.66 8.19 -7.74
N THR A 25 -10.01 9.16 -7.11
CA THR A 25 -10.66 10.11 -6.18
C THR A 25 -11.21 11.35 -6.89
N GLY A 26 -10.74 11.65 -8.10
CA GLY A 26 -11.00 12.92 -8.79
C GLY A 26 -10.28 14.12 -8.14
N ILE A 27 -9.40 13.89 -7.15
CA ILE A 27 -8.65 14.95 -6.49
C ILE A 27 -7.40 15.26 -7.32
N PRO A 28 -7.10 16.54 -7.61
CA PRO A 28 -5.89 16.91 -8.34
C PRO A 28 -4.61 16.41 -7.66
N TYR A 29 -3.64 15.97 -8.46
CA TYR A 29 -2.35 15.48 -7.99
C TYR A 29 -1.63 16.46 -7.05
N THR A 30 -1.64 17.75 -7.38
CA THR A 30 -1.03 18.82 -6.56
C THR A 30 -1.70 18.97 -5.19
N THR A 31 -3.01 18.75 -5.14
CA THR A 31 -3.79 18.73 -3.90
C THR A 31 -3.46 17.50 -3.07
N LEU A 32 -3.40 16.31 -3.68
CA LEU A 32 -2.97 15.10 -3.00
C LEU A 32 -1.56 15.27 -2.43
N LYS A 33 -0.60 15.74 -3.22
CA LYS A 33 0.76 16.02 -2.78
C LYS A 33 0.78 16.97 -1.57
N SER A 34 0.02 18.06 -1.62
CA SER A 34 -0.12 19.01 -0.51
C SER A 34 -0.75 18.38 0.74
N ILE A 35 -1.72 17.48 0.57
CA ILE A 35 -2.33 16.72 1.68
C ILE A 35 -1.30 15.77 2.29
N PHE A 36 -0.52 15.08 1.46
CA PHE A 36 0.54 14.21 1.93
C PHE A 36 1.63 15.03 2.66
N ASP A 37 2.04 16.19 2.15
CA ASP A 37 3.10 17.00 2.77
C ASP A 37 2.65 17.64 4.10
N ARG A 38 1.42 18.18 4.16
CA ARG A 38 0.88 18.84 5.36
C ARG A 38 0.35 17.84 6.40
N GLY A 39 0.06 16.62 5.96
CA GLY A 39 -0.51 15.54 6.75
C GLY A 39 -2.02 15.42 6.57
N VAL A 40 -2.46 14.17 6.37
CA VAL A 40 -3.87 13.79 6.14
C VAL A 40 -4.79 14.23 7.29
N GLU A 41 -4.26 14.38 8.51
CA GLU A 41 -4.98 14.87 9.69
C GLU A 41 -5.47 16.32 9.56
N LYS A 42 -4.77 17.16 8.79
CA LYS A 42 -5.17 18.55 8.54
C LYS A 42 -6.10 18.69 7.32
N SER A 43 -6.36 17.58 6.62
CA SER A 43 -7.23 17.56 5.45
C SER A 43 -8.69 17.37 5.88
N SER A 44 -9.62 17.86 5.07
CA SER A 44 -11.05 17.67 5.31
C SER A 44 -11.42 16.19 5.30
N TYR A 45 -12.34 15.79 6.19
CA TYR A 45 -12.80 14.39 6.31
C TYR A 45 -13.27 13.80 4.97
N SER A 46 -13.93 14.60 4.13
CA SER A 46 -14.34 14.19 2.78
C SER A 46 -13.16 13.74 1.90
N SER A 47 -12.04 14.47 1.97
CA SER A 47 -10.82 14.14 1.21
C SER A 47 -10.14 12.89 1.76
N VAL A 48 -10.12 12.73 3.09
CA VAL A 48 -9.59 11.52 3.73
C VAL A 48 -10.40 10.29 3.34
N CYS A 49 -11.73 10.40 3.37
CA CYS A 49 -12.65 9.34 2.98
C CYS A 49 -12.46 8.95 1.51
N ALA A 50 -12.34 9.93 0.60
CA ALA A 50 -12.08 9.67 -0.81
C ALA A 50 -10.76 8.91 -1.03
N ILE A 51 -9.67 9.32 -0.38
CA ILE A 51 -8.37 8.63 -0.49
C ILE A 51 -8.45 7.22 0.08
N CYS A 52 -9.13 7.04 1.22
CA CYS A 52 -9.35 5.72 1.81
C CYS A 52 -10.17 4.82 0.88
N ALA A 53 -11.24 5.34 0.28
CA ALA A 53 -12.07 4.62 -0.68
C ALA A 53 -11.28 4.20 -1.93
N ALA A 54 -10.42 5.07 -2.47
CA ALA A 54 -9.54 4.73 -3.59
C ALA A 54 -8.51 3.64 -3.26
N LEU A 55 -8.21 3.44 -1.97
CA LEU A 55 -7.33 2.40 -1.48
C LEU A 55 -8.10 1.15 -1.01
N ASP A 56 -9.42 1.08 -1.20
CA ASP A 56 -10.34 0.10 -0.62
C ASP A 56 -10.07 -0.16 0.88
N ILE A 57 -9.84 0.92 1.64
CA ILE A 57 -9.74 0.87 3.10
C ILE A 57 -10.80 1.78 3.71
N THR A 58 -11.19 1.51 4.95
CA THR A 58 -12.04 2.43 5.71
C THR A 58 -11.18 3.39 6.54
N THR A 59 -11.73 4.56 6.86
CA THR A 59 -11.09 5.50 7.80
C THR A 59 -10.82 4.84 9.16
N ASP A 60 -11.71 3.94 9.59
CA ASP A 60 -11.54 3.19 10.84
C ASP A 60 -10.38 2.20 10.77
N GLN A 61 -10.17 1.54 9.62
CA GLN A 61 -9.00 0.69 9.40
C GLN A 61 -7.71 1.52 9.39
N LEU A 62 -7.73 2.71 8.79
CA LEU A 62 -6.58 3.62 8.84
C LEU A 62 -6.26 4.04 10.27
N GLU A 63 -7.27 4.39 11.07
CA GLU A 63 -7.10 4.77 12.47
C GLU A 63 -6.64 3.57 13.32
N LEU A 64 -7.15 2.38 13.04
CA LEU A 64 -6.71 1.14 13.68
C LEU A 64 -5.25 0.85 13.36
N LEU A 65 -4.81 1.01 12.12
CA LEU A 65 -3.40 0.86 11.72
C LEU A 65 -2.51 1.94 12.38
N ALA A 66 -3.00 3.19 12.46
CA ALA A 66 -2.31 4.25 13.18
C ALA A 66 -2.14 3.92 14.67
N ARG A 67 -3.10 3.22 15.27
CA ARG A 67 -3.07 2.76 16.67
C ARG A 67 -2.26 1.47 16.87
N GLN A 68 -2.26 0.55 15.90
CA GLN A 68 -1.65 -0.79 15.98
C GLN A 68 -0.18 -0.85 15.58
N THR A 69 0.38 0.20 14.97
CA THR A 69 1.81 0.26 14.58
C THR A 69 2.78 0.21 15.77
N THR A 70 2.29 0.13 17.01
CA THR A 70 3.08 -0.29 18.18
C THR A 70 3.46 -1.77 18.18
N ASN A 71 2.99 -2.58 17.22
CA ASN A 71 3.40 -3.99 17.12
C ASN A 71 3.71 -4.37 15.65
N PRO A 72 4.98 -4.37 15.20
CA PRO A 72 5.38 -4.69 13.82
C PRO A 72 5.26 -6.18 13.44
N GLY A 73 4.30 -6.91 14.04
CA GLY A 73 4.27 -8.36 14.10
C GLY A 73 3.12 -9.06 13.39
N LYS A 74 2.46 -8.45 12.39
CA LYS A 74 1.45 -9.17 11.59
C LYS A 74 1.64 -8.99 10.08
N LYS A 75 2.80 -9.44 9.60
CA LYS A 75 2.83 -10.14 8.31
C LYS A 75 2.13 -11.49 8.49
N MET A 76 1.56 -12.00 7.41
CA MET A 76 1.05 -13.37 7.22
C MET A 76 -0.46 -13.58 7.47
N ARG A 77 -1.25 -13.48 6.38
CA ARG A 77 -2.29 -14.49 6.12
C ARG A 77 -1.56 -15.72 5.57
N SER A 78 -0.89 -16.46 6.44
CA SER A 78 -0.51 -17.83 6.09
C SER A 78 -1.80 -18.60 6.19
N ALA A 79 -2.42 -18.89 5.04
CA ALA A 79 -3.01 -20.21 4.95
C ALA A 79 -1.87 -21.15 5.31
N SER A 80 -1.95 -21.75 6.50
CA SER A 80 -1.10 -22.86 6.89
C SER A 80 -1.45 -24.00 5.95
N LEU A 81 -0.99 -23.92 4.71
CA LEU A 81 -0.96 -25.05 3.80
C LEU A 81 0.12 -25.93 4.40
N GLU A 82 -0.32 -27.00 5.05
CA GLU A 82 0.56 -28.00 5.61
C GLU A 82 1.55 -28.41 4.53
N ILE A 83 2.83 -28.18 4.82
CA ILE A 83 3.95 -28.47 3.94
C ILE A 83 4.05 -29.99 3.90
N GLN A 84 3.40 -30.60 2.90
CA GLN A 84 3.55 -32.00 2.59
C GLN A 84 4.53 -32.11 1.42
N ASP A 85 5.77 -32.48 1.75
CA ASP A 85 6.80 -33.07 0.88
C ASP A 85 7.05 -32.38 -0.47
N PHE A 86 7.50 -31.12 -0.45
CA PHE A 86 8.09 -30.50 -1.65
C PHE A 86 9.53 -30.96 -1.87
N SER A 87 9.84 -31.42 -3.08
CA SER A 87 11.20 -31.69 -3.56
C SER A 87 12.06 -30.41 -3.58
N GLU A 88 13.39 -30.55 -3.51
CA GLU A 88 14.34 -29.42 -3.66
C GLU A 88 14.09 -28.63 -4.95
N GLU A 89 13.68 -29.33 -6.02
CA GLU A 89 13.35 -28.73 -7.31
C GLU A 89 12.09 -27.85 -7.24
N GLU A 90 11.06 -28.32 -6.54
CA GLU A 90 9.80 -27.60 -6.36
C GLU A 90 9.99 -26.37 -5.47
N LEU A 91 10.83 -26.47 -4.43
CA LEU A 91 11.26 -25.35 -3.61
C LEU A 91 12.00 -24.28 -4.43
N LEU A 92 12.86 -24.69 -5.36
CA LEU A 92 13.57 -23.79 -6.26
C LEU A 92 12.60 -23.09 -7.22
N GLN A 93 11.64 -23.82 -7.78
CA GLN A 93 10.59 -23.25 -8.64
C GLN A 93 9.73 -22.25 -7.86
N LEU A 94 9.35 -22.57 -6.63
CA LEU A 94 8.58 -21.68 -5.78
C LEU A 94 9.35 -20.39 -5.47
N LYS A 95 10.65 -20.50 -5.16
CA LYS A 95 11.53 -19.35 -4.94
C LYS A 95 11.62 -18.46 -6.18
N SER A 96 11.85 -19.06 -7.34
CA SER A 96 11.87 -18.35 -8.63
C SER A 96 10.54 -17.66 -8.90
N TYR A 97 9.41 -18.32 -8.61
CA TYR A 97 8.08 -17.75 -8.79
C TYR A 97 7.79 -16.59 -7.83
N ILE A 98 8.22 -16.68 -6.56
CA ILE A 98 8.12 -15.57 -5.60
C ILE A 98 8.94 -14.38 -6.08
N ASP A 99 10.16 -14.60 -6.58
CA ASP A 99 11.02 -13.55 -7.10
C ASP A 99 10.45 -12.94 -8.40
N TYR A 100 9.83 -13.74 -9.25
CA TYR A 100 9.07 -13.26 -10.41
C TYR A 100 7.85 -12.40 -10.01
N LEU A 101 7.07 -12.83 -9.01
CA LEU A 101 5.96 -12.03 -8.48
C LEU A 101 6.45 -10.73 -7.85
N ARG A 102 7.60 -10.75 -7.16
CA ARG A 102 8.25 -9.53 -6.67
C ARG A 102 8.68 -8.63 -7.82
N PHE A 103 9.24 -9.19 -8.88
CA PHE A 103 9.60 -8.46 -10.09
C PHE A 103 8.38 -7.82 -10.75
N LEU A 104 7.26 -8.55 -10.89
CA LEU A 104 6.00 -7.99 -11.43
C LEU A 104 5.43 -6.86 -10.55
N ARG A 105 5.57 -6.97 -9.23
CA ARG A 105 5.22 -5.89 -8.29
C ARG A 105 6.20 -4.73 -8.37
N THR A 106 7.41 -4.96 -8.84
CA THR A 106 8.39 -3.90 -9.10
C THR A 106 8.13 -3.33 -10.50
N ARG A 107 6.90 -2.89 -10.77
CA ARG A 107 6.74 -1.76 -11.70
C ARG A 107 7.02 -0.53 -10.84
N PRO A 108 8.22 0.07 -10.87
CA PRO A 108 8.36 1.39 -10.28
C PRO A 108 7.25 2.22 -10.93
N CYS A 109 6.41 2.85 -10.10
CA CYS A 109 5.65 4.00 -10.58
C CYS A 109 6.68 4.84 -11.34
N PRO A 110 6.42 5.26 -12.60
CA PRO A 110 7.24 6.30 -13.18
C PRO A 110 7.23 7.42 -12.14
N GLU A 111 8.35 7.62 -11.46
CA GLU A 111 8.59 8.89 -10.83
C GLU A 111 8.68 9.82 -12.02
N GLU A 112 7.55 10.44 -12.33
CA GLU A 112 7.53 11.59 -13.23
C GLU A 112 8.34 12.66 -12.49
N GLU A 113 9.67 12.58 -12.65
CA GLU A 113 10.46 13.76 -12.96
C GLU A 113 9.61 14.56 -13.92
N ASN A 114 9.18 15.76 -13.50
CA ASN A 114 9.14 16.95 -14.32
C ASN A 114 8.53 18.12 -13.54
N GLY A 115 9.29 19.22 -13.47
CA GLY A 115 8.77 20.59 -13.38
C GLY A 115 9.02 21.30 -12.07
#